data_AF-A0A2E7G0R3-F1
#
_entry.id   AF-A0A2E7G0R3-F1
#
_cell.length_a   1.000
_cell.length_b   1.000
_cell.length_c   1.000
_cell.angle_alpha   90.00
_cell.angle_beta   90.00
_cell.angle_gamma   90.00
#
_symmetry.space_group_name_H-M   'P 1'
#
loop_
_entity.id
_entity.type
_entity.pdbx_description
1 polymer ?
#
loop_
_entity_poly.entity_id
_entity_poly.type
_entity_poly.pdbx_seq_one_letter_code
_entity_poly.pdbx_strand_id
1 'polypeptide(L)'
;MAMLGGQEIVIILVIFFLLFGAERLPKLARAMGQAKGEFHEGLADIKNAGDTTEEDLERGGRTEMVELTEKAQDADVEISGKTPEEVADDISE
;
A
#
# COMPACT_ATOMS: atom_id res chain seq x y z
N MET A 1 -13.05 -36.35 -19.65
CA MET A 1 -13.35 -35.78 -18.32
C MET A 1 -14.60 -34.94 -18.48
N ALA A 2 -15.69 -35.28 -17.78
CA ALA A 2 -16.94 -34.53 -17.92
C ALA A 2 -16.76 -33.14 -17.32
N MET A 3 -16.80 -32.11 -18.17
CA MET A 3 -16.91 -30.73 -17.70
C MET A 3 -18.35 -30.51 -17.29
N LEU A 4 -18.56 -29.96 -16.10
CA LEU A 4 -19.89 -29.53 -15.66
C LEU A 4 -20.38 -28.47 -16.66
N GLY A 5 -21.45 -28.78 -17.38
CA GLY A 5 -22.09 -27.84 -18.28
C GLY A 5 -22.85 -26.76 -17.51
N GLY A 6 -23.37 -25.78 -18.26
CA GLY A 6 -24.15 -24.69 -17.67
C GLY A 6 -25.39 -25.19 -16.92
N GLN A 7 -26.02 -26.27 -17.38
CA GLN A 7 -27.20 -26.84 -16.74
C GLN A 7 -26.87 -27.47 -15.39
N GLU A 8 -25.77 -28.24 -15.30
CA GLU A 8 -25.33 -28.84 -14.05
C GLU A 8 -24.99 -27.76 -13.00
N ILE A 9 -24.34 -26.67 -13.42
CA ILE A 9 -24.04 -25.53 -12.53
C ILE A 9 -25.33 -24.89 -11.99
N VAL A 10 -26.34 -24.69 -12.83
CA VAL A 10 -27.63 -24.11 -12.40
C VAL A 10 -28.31 -25.01 -11.37
N ILE A 11 -28.33 -26.33 -11.59
CA ILE A 11 -28.94 -27.28 -10.64
C ILE A 11 -28.23 -27.21 -9.29
N ILE A 12 -26.89 -27.18 -9.29
CA ILE A 12 -26.10 -27.05 -8.06
C ILE A 12 -26.41 -25.74 -7.35
N LEU A 13 -26.51 -24.62 -8.08
CA LEU A 13 -26.87 -23.32 -7.50
C LEU A 13 -28.27 -23.32 -6.89
N VAL A 14 -29.25 -23.97 -7.53
CA VAL A 14 -30.60 -24.10 -6.96
C VAL A 14 -30.56 -24.89 -5.65
N ILE A 15 -29.88 -26.05 -5.63
CA ILE A 15 -29.72 -26.84 -4.41
C ILE A 15 -29.00 -26.03 -3.32
N PHE A 16 -27.94 -25.32 -3.69
CA PHE A 16 -27.22 -24.44 -2.77
C PHE A 16 -28.15 -23.38 -2.16
N PHE A 17 -28.97 -22.70 -2.97
CA PHE A 17 -29.91 -21.71 -2.47
C PHE A 17 -31.02 -22.32 -1.61
N LEU A 18 -31.44 -23.56 -1.85
CA LEU A 18 -32.39 -24.26 -0.96
C LEU A 18 -31.78 -24.56 0.41
N LEU A 19 -30.51 -24.96 0.46
CA LEU A 19 -29.83 -25.31 1.71
C LEU A 19 -29.41 -24.07 2.52
N PHE A 20 -28.88 -23.07 1.84
CA PHE A 20 -28.22 -21.93 2.47
C PHE A 20 -29.06 -20.64 2.42
N GLY A 21 -29.95 -20.51 1.44
CA GLY A 21 -30.75 -19.31 1.17
C GLY A 21 -30.10 -18.35 0.17
N ALA A 22 -30.92 -17.55 -0.52
CA ALA A 22 -30.50 -16.57 -1.53
C ALA A 22 -29.52 -15.51 -1.00
N GLU A 23 -29.57 -15.22 0.30
CA GLU A 23 -28.78 -14.15 0.92
C GLU A 23 -27.33 -14.56 1.26
N ARG A 24 -26.99 -15.86 1.22
CA ARG A 24 -25.64 -16.32 1.60
C ARG A 24 -24.58 -15.99 0.56
N LEU A 25 -24.90 -16.16 -0.72
CA LEU A 25 -23.95 -15.86 -1.81
C LEU A 25 -23.52 -14.37 -1.78
N PRO A 26 -24.43 -13.38 -1.68
CA PRO A 26 -24.04 -11.97 -1.58
C PRO A 26 -23.26 -11.65 -0.29
N LYS A 27 -23.63 -12.26 0.85
CA LYS A 27 -22.93 -12.06 2.13
C LYS A 27 -21.48 -12.56 2.06
N LEU A 28 -21.27 -13.76 1.51
CA LEU A 28 -19.93 -14.33 1.32
C LEU A 28 -19.09 -13.49 0.37
N ALA A 29 -19.67 -13.04 -0.76
CA ALA A 29 -18.97 -12.19 -1.72
C ALA A 29 -18.51 -10.87 -1.09
N ARG A 30 -19.37 -10.21 -0.28
CA ARG A 30 -19.01 -8.99 0.44
C ARG A 30 -17.88 -9.22 1.44
N ALA A 31 -18.02 -10.22 2.30
CA ALA A 31 -17.01 -10.53 3.32
C ALA A 31 -15.66 -10.90 2.68
N MET A 32 -15.67 -11.72 1.63
CA MET A 32 -14.45 -12.09 0.90
C MET A 32 -13.85 -10.89 0.16
N GLY A 33 -14.68 -10.00 -0.40
CA GLY A 33 -14.23 -8.78 -1.04
C GLY A 33 -13.55 -7.82 -0.06
N GLN A 34 -14.14 -7.62 1.12
CA GLN A 34 -13.55 -6.83 2.20
C GLN A 34 -12.22 -7.43 2.67
N ALA A 35 -12.20 -8.73 2.98
CA ALA A 35 -10.98 -9.42 3.39
C ALA A 35 -9.86 -9.34 2.33
N LYS A 36 -10.21 -9.48 1.05
CA LYS A 36 -9.25 -9.31 -0.05
C LYS A 36 -8.75 -7.86 -0.09
N GLY A 37 -9.62 -6.87 0.06
CA GLY A 37 -9.26 -5.45 0.05
C GLY A 37 -8.26 -5.11 1.15
N GLU A 38 -8.61 -5.41 2.41
CA GLU A 38 -7.74 -5.17 3.57
C GLU A 38 -6.41 -5.93 3.45
N PHE A 39 -6.43 -7.15 2.90
CA PHE A 39 -5.20 -7.91 2.63
C PHE A 39 -4.30 -7.23 1.60
N HIS A 40 -4.85 -6.68 0.51
CA HIS A 40 -4.05 -5.98 -0.50
C HIS A 40 -3.53 -4.64 0.02
N GLU A 41 -4.34 -3.92 0.81
CA GLU A 41 -3.93 -2.67 1.46
C GLU A 41 -2.76 -2.94 2.44
N GLY A 42 -2.88 -3.95 3.31
CA GLY A 42 -1.78 -4.33 4.19
C GLY A 42 -0.50 -4.76 3.46
N LEU A 43 -0.61 -5.42 2.30
CA LEU A 43 0.55 -5.73 1.46
C LEU A 43 1.20 -4.47 0.85
N ALA A 44 0.38 -3.50 0.43
CA ALA A 44 0.88 -2.23 -0.09
C ALA A 44 1.61 -1.42 0.99
N ASP A 45 1.04 -1.38 2.20
CA ASP A 45 1.65 -0.70 3.36
C ASP A 45 3.00 -1.31 3.72
N ILE A 46 3.12 -2.64 3.73
CA ILE A 46 4.40 -3.32 3.97
C ILE A 46 5.44 -2.97 2.90
N LYS A 47 5.02 -2.90 1.63
CA LYS A 47 5.92 -2.52 0.53
C LYS A 47 6.43 -1.08 0.72
N ASN A 48 5.54 -0.14 1.04
CA ASN A 48 5.89 1.26 1.26
C ASN A 48 6.77 1.44 2.51
N ALA A 49 6.50 0.70 3.58
CA ALA A 49 7.34 0.71 4.78
C ALA A 49 8.76 0.19 4.51
N GLY A 50 8.92 -0.76 3.58
CA GLY A 50 10.23 -1.21 3.09
C GLY A 50 10.99 -0.08 2.41
N ASP A 51 10.34 0.60 1.45
CA ASP A 51 10.92 1.73 0.72
C ASP A 51 11.37 2.86 1.69
N THR A 52 10.53 3.24 2.66
CA THR A 52 10.89 4.23 3.69
C THR A 52 12.02 3.77 4.62
N THR A 53 12.08 2.47 4.96
CA THR A 53 13.16 1.94 5.82
C THR A 53 14.50 1.92 5.08
N GLU A 54 14.50 1.60 3.78
CA GLU A 54 15.69 1.67 2.94
C GLU A 54 16.16 3.13 2.77
N GLU A 55 15.25 4.08 2.54
CA GLU A 55 15.59 5.52 2.51
C GLU A 55 16.13 6.03 3.84
N ASP A 56 15.55 5.64 4.99
CA ASP A 56 16.05 6.01 6.31
C ASP A 56 17.44 5.40 6.59
N LEU A 57 17.72 4.19 6.09
CA LEU A 57 19.03 3.56 6.17
C LEU A 57 20.06 4.23 5.26
N GLU A 58 19.67 4.64 4.04
CA GLU A 58 20.52 5.46 3.14
C GLU A 58 20.87 6.81 3.76
N ARG A 59 19.92 7.46 4.47
CA ARG A 59 20.17 8.66 5.29
C ARG A 59 20.94 8.38 6.59
N GLY A 60 21.38 7.15 6.82
CA GLY A 60 22.16 6.76 8.00
C GLY A 60 21.39 6.91 9.32
N GLY A 61 20.07 6.75 9.30
CA GLY A 61 19.20 6.88 10.47
C GLY A 61 18.99 8.32 10.95
N ARG A 62 19.35 9.33 10.13
CA ARG A 62 19.13 10.75 10.43
C ARG A 62 17.76 11.21 9.88
N THR A 63 17.06 12.03 10.65
CA THR A 63 15.82 12.70 10.21
C THR A 63 16.12 13.64 9.03
N GLU A 64 15.18 13.79 8.09
CA GLU A 64 15.34 14.61 6.85
C GLU A 64 15.93 16.01 7.10
N MET A 65 15.48 16.72 8.14
CA MET A 65 16.01 18.05 8.47
C MET A 65 17.51 18.06 8.82
N VAL A 66 18.01 16.99 9.44
CA VAL A 66 19.42 16.89 9.86
C VAL A 66 20.32 16.65 8.66
N GLU A 67 19.89 15.80 7.72
CA GLU A 67 20.65 15.55 6.49
C GLU A 67 20.68 16.79 5.59
N LEU A 68 19.55 17.51 5.46
CA LEU A 68 19.49 18.78 4.73
C LEU A 68 20.44 19.83 5.32
N THR A 69 20.53 19.90 6.65
CA THR A 69 21.45 20.83 7.33
C THR A 69 22.91 20.44 7.13
N GLU A 70 23.24 19.14 7.19
CA GLU A 70 24.61 18.62 6.98
C GLU A 70 25.05 18.82 5.52
N LYS A 71 24.18 18.53 4.53
CA LYS A 71 24.45 18.80 3.10
C LYS A 71 24.60 20.29 2.79
N ALA A 72 23.76 21.14 3.37
CA ALA A 72 23.89 22.60 3.22
C ALA A 72 25.21 23.11 3.81
N GLN A 73 25.63 22.55 4.95
CA GLN A 73 26.86 22.95 5.63
C GLN A 73 28.12 22.45 4.90
N ASP A 74 28.08 21.25 4.32
CA ASP A 74 29.15 20.71 3.46
C ASP A 74 29.24 21.43 2.10
N ALA A 75 28.11 21.96 1.60
CA ALA A 75 28.03 22.76 0.39
C ALA A 75 28.28 24.27 0.61
N ASP A 76 28.64 24.69 1.82
CA ASP A 76 28.87 26.09 2.22
C ASP A 76 27.66 27.03 1.95
N VAL A 77 26.44 26.49 2.05
CA VAL A 77 25.18 27.22 1.84
C VAL A 77 24.71 27.87 3.15
N GLU A 78 24.44 29.18 3.12
CA GLU A 78 23.93 29.92 4.28
C GLU A 78 22.47 29.52 4.61
N ILE A 79 22.28 28.91 5.79
CA ILE A 79 20.98 28.37 6.26
C ILE A 79 20.16 29.43 7.01
N SER A 80 20.79 30.52 7.46
CA SER A 80 20.17 31.50 8.36
C SER A 80 19.06 32.31 7.67
N GLY A 81 17.81 31.99 8.00
CA GLY A 81 16.62 32.72 7.54
C GLY A 81 15.91 32.09 6.33
N LYS A 82 16.36 30.93 5.85
CA LYS A 82 15.73 30.16 4.76
C LYS A 82 14.83 29.05 5.29
N THR A 83 13.81 28.69 4.52
CA THR A 83 12.97 27.52 4.78
C THR A 83 13.67 26.23 4.30
N PRO A 84 13.32 25.05 4.86
CA PRO A 84 13.92 23.78 4.44
C PRO A 84 13.76 23.47 2.94
N GLU A 85 12.69 23.97 2.32
CA GLU A 85 12.38 23.82 0.89
C GLU A 85 13.31 24.67 0.02
N GLU A 86 13.57 25.92 0.41
CA GLU A 86 14.51 26.82 -0.30
C GLU A 86 15.96 26.33 -0.21
N VAL A 87 16.34 25.70 0.90
CA VAL A 87 17.68 25.09 1.06
C VAL A 87 17.82 23.84 0.18
N ALA A 88 16.75 23.07 -0.02
CA ALA A 88 16.78 21.90 -0.90
C ALA A 88 16.94 22.29 -2.37
N ASP A 89 16.25 23.34 -2.83
CA ASP A 89 16.38 23.87 -4.19
C ASP A 89 17.81 24.39 -4.45
N ASP A 90 18.40 25.16 -3.52
CA ASP A 90 19.75 25.72 -3.64
C ASP A 90 20.88 24.66 -3.68
N ILE A 91 20.66 23.48 -3.07
CA ILE A 91 21.61 22.35 -3.12
C ILE A 91 21.48 21.57 -4.44
N SER A 92 20.35 21.69 -5.13
CA SER A 92 20.03 20.95 -6.35
C SER A 92 20.38 21.69 -7.66
N GLU A 93 20.62 23.00 -7.61
CA GLU A 93 21.19 23.83 -8.68
C GLU A 93 22.74 23.75 -8.76
#